data_AF-U4L6N6-F1
#
_entry.id   AF-U4L6N6-F1
#
_cell.length_a   1.000
_cell.length_b   1.000
_cell.length_c   1.000
_cell.angle_alpha   90.00
_cell.angle_beta   90.00
_cell.angle_gamma   90.00
#
_symmetry.space_group_name_H-M   'P 1'
#
loop_
_entity.id
_entity.type
_entity.pdbx_description
1 polymer ?
#
loop_
_entity_poly.entity_id
_entity_poly.type
_entity_poly.pdbx_seq_one_letter_code
_entity_poly.pdbx_strand_id
1 'polypeptide(L)'
;MSGHVQPATSSWTCLLPRFIPAPQSFLTTKRPYRLPTNNNVKGVVGIKSGNFVHKLNFFPNLIHGIDGMDRFAVRSINIKRSETGRKYYHDVGPKKCGPVNLLAVLGMVFALGLLMESIVVEDGMAVIATVCLAVTSSVIGLASRWEVDLQKRLVKREVPPGDVVVIGRQGAFVIVRCDENISRELYFGTERCKYLVPAKWFQILDATGTFLFMTSVVFVANCTWALQASIGLIYIVLNGLYWAASLIPDKLHWDISGYAVEIEENSLYNTFTSALIEAIRQTDATRWVKQGKVMPDTNAWDRWLEEAKDGVHNKNWDGEEALTRIMNEEKEKMKEVEAQAAQRKTARVLTTVQEL
;
A
#
# COMPACT_ATOMS: atom_id res chain seq x y z
N MET A 1 -4.79 6.75 11.38
CA MET A 1 -6.15 7.27 11.08
C MET A 1 -6.10 8.43 10.09
N SER A 2 -5.49 8.27 8.91
CA SER A 2 -5.36 9.35 7.90
C SER A 2 -5.62 8.88 6.46
N GLY A 3 -6.13 7.64 6.28
CA GLY A 3 -6.33 7.03 4.97
C GLY A 3 -7.27 7.82 4.04
N HIS A 4 -8.24 8.54 4.61
CA HIS A 4 -9.19 9.36 3.84
C HIS A 4 -8.64 10.74 3.44
N VAL A 5 -7.62 11.26 4.13
CA VAL A 5 -7.06 12.61 3.88
C VAL A 5 -6.29 12.64 2.55
N GLN A 6 -5.57 11.57 2.24
CA GLN A 6 -4.78 11.44 1.01
C GLN A 6 -5.66 11.47 -0.26
N PRO A 7 -6.73 10.67 -0.39
CA PRO A 7 -7.65 10.78 -1.52
C PRO A 7 -8.43 12.11 -1.51
N ALA A 8 -8.72 12.69 -0.34
CA ALA A 8 -9.39 14.00 -0.25
C ALA A 8 -8.56 15.11 -0.90
N THR A 9 -7.28 15.17 -0.55
CA THR A 9 -6.31 16.19 -1.02
C THR A 9 -5.83 15.94 -2.44
N SER A 10 -5.97 14.71 -2.93
CA SER A 10 -5.75 14.38 -4.34
C SER A 10 -6.96 14.65 -5.23
N SER A 11 -8.12 14.99 -4.67
CA SER A 11 -9.31 15.29 -5.46
C SER A 11 -9.43 16.78 -5.78
N TRP A 12 -10.10 17.11 -6.89
CA TRP A 12 -10.45 18.48 -7.23
C TRP A 12 -11.43 19.11 -6.23
N THR A 13 -12.27 18.29 -5.58
CA THR A 13 -13.23 18.72 -4.55
C THR A 13 -12.56 19.33 -3.32
N CYS A 14 -11.24 19.17 -3.17
CA CYS A 14 -10.45 19.81 -2.12
C CYS A 14 -10.47 21.35 -2.22
N LEU A 15 -10.64 21.90 -3.44
CA LEU A 15 -10.67 23.34 -3.67
C LEU A 15 -12.02 23.98 -3.33
N LEU A 16 -13.06 23.18 -3.11
CA LEU A 16 -14.41 23.68 -2.86
C LEU A 16 -14.48 24.44 -1.52
N PRO A 17 -15.15 25.60 -1.49
CA PRO A 17 -15.45 26.30 -0.25
C PRO A 17 -16.47 25.47 0.53
N ARG A 18 -16.01 24.77 1.56
CA ARG A 18 -16.84 23.86 2.36
C ARG A 18 -16.53 24.00 3.84
N PHE A 19 -17.46 23.54 4.66
CA PHE A 19 -17.19 23.38 6.08
C PHE A 19 -16.28 22.17 6.30
N ILE A 20 -15.06 22.38 6.84
CA ILE A 20 -14.13 21.28 7.14
C ILE A 20 -14.31 20.82 8.59
N PRO A 21 -14.77 19.57 8.82
CA PRO A 21 -14.67 18.94 10.14
C PRO A 21 -13.21 18.57 10.44
N ALA A 22 -12.80 18.71 11.71
CA ALA A 22 -11.44 18.41 12.19
C ALA A 22 -10.29 19.00 11.34
N PRO A 23 -10.10 20.33 11.33
CA PRO A 23 -9.04 21.00 10.57
C PRO A 23 -7.64 20.50 10.92
N GLN A 24 -7.43 19.96 12.13
CA GLN A 24 -6.15 19.38 12.55
C GLN A 24 -5.63 18.28 11.60
N SER A 25 -6.52 17.49 11.00
CA SER A 25 -6.13 16.43 10.05
C SER A 25 -5.69 16.99 8.70
N PHE A 26 -6.09 18.22 8.37
CA PHE A 26 -5.73 18.93 7.14
C PHE A 26 -4.59 19.94 7.37
N LEU A 27 -4.43 20.45 8.60
CA LEU A 27 -3.40 21.40 9.04
C LEU A 27 -2.12 20.70 9.51
N THR A 28 -1.80 19.56 8.91
CA THR A 28 -0.56 18.85 9.28
C THR A 28 0.62 19.59 8.68
N THR A 29 1.56 20.03 9.52
CA THR A 29 2.75 20.82 9.10
C THR A 29 3.69 20.08 8.14
N LYS A 30 3.54 18.77 8.03
CA LYS A 30 4.31 17.91 7.12
C LYS A 30 3.38 17.21 6.13
N ARG A 31 3.59 17.48 4.84
CA ARG A 31 2.94 16.77 3.75
C ARG A 31 3.71 15.48 3.42
N PRO A 32 3.04 14.32 3.31
CA PRO A 32 3.71 13.06 3.00
C PRO A 32 4.29 13.10 1.58
N TYR A 33 5.55 12.71 1.42
CA TYR A 33 6.20 12.61 0.11
C TYR A 33 5.72 11.41 -0.71
N ARG A 34 5.23 10.37 -0.02
CA ARG A 34 4.81 9.08 -0.57
C ARG A 34 3.60 8.54 0.19
N LEU A 35 2.80 7.72 -0.50
CA LEU A 35 1.70 6.96 0.09
C LEU A 35 2.20 5.88 1.07
N PRO A 36 1.36 5.41 2.02
CA PRO A 36 1.78 4.43 3.00
C PRO A 36 2.07 3.08 2.33
N THR A 37 3.32 2.61 2.41
CA THR A 37 3.70 1.28 1.90
C THR A 37 3.23 0.18 2.87
N ASN A 38 2.84 -0.97 2.33
CA ASN A 38 2.56 -2.15 3.13
C ASN A 38 3.87 -2.85 3.55
N ASN A 39 4.12 -2.91 4.85
CA ASN A 39 5.27 -3.57 5.47
C ASN A 39 4.96 -5.00 5.96
N ASN A 40 3.73 -5.49 5.78
CA ASN A 40 3.29 -6.83 6.20
C ASN A 40 3.69 -7.93 5.21
N VAL A 41 4.22 -7.54 4.06
CA VAL A 41 4.78 -8.43 3.05
C VAL A 41 6.21 -8.80 3.45
N LYS A 42 6.64 -10.03 3.14
CA LYS A 42 8.03 -10.48 3.34
C LYS A 42 8.96 -9.85 2.31
N GLY A 43 8.49 -9.76 1.06
CA GLY A 43 9.13 -9.00 0.00
C GLY A 43 8.46 -9.18 -1.35
N VAL A 44 8.94 -8.41 -2.32
CA VAL A 44 8.50 -8.38 -3.71
C VAL A 44 9.73 -8.66 -4.57
N VAL A 45 9.68 -9.72 -5.38
CA VAL A 45 10.83 -10.17 -6.19
C VAL A 45 10.43 -10.20 -7.67
N GLY A 46 11.25 -9.63 -8.54
CA GLY A 46 11.10 -9.78 -9.99
C GLY A 46 11.64 -11.13 -10.43
N ILE A 47 10.84 -11.93 -11.14
CA ILE A 47 11.15 -13.33 -11.46
C ILE A 47 12.39 -13.43 -12.36
N LYS A 48 12.40 -12.64 -13.44
CA LYS A 48 13.51 -12.62 -14.42
C LYS A 48 14.49 -11.48 -14.18
N SER A 49 14.00 -10.31 -13.73
CA SER A 49 14.85 -9.13 -13.47
C SER A 49 15.71 -9.27 -12.20
N GLY A 50 15.27 -10.06 -11.22
CA GLY A 50 15.93 -10.18 -9.94
C GLY A 50 15.90 -8.91 -9.09
N ASN A 51 15.02 -7.95 -9.39
CA ASN A 51 14.81 -6.82 -8.50
C ASN A 51 14.14 -7.30 -7.21
N PHE A 52 14.56 -6.77 -6.06
CA PHE A 52 14.00 -7.16 -4.78
C PHE A 52 13.73 -5.96 -3.88
N VAL A 53 12.53 -5.91 -3.31
CA VAL A 53 12.10 -4.86 -2.37
C VAL A 53 11.40 -5.50 -1.18
N HIS A 54 11.74 -5.06 0.04
CA HIS A 54 11.19 -5.61 1.28
C HIS A 54 9.77 -5.12 1.62
N LYS A 55 9.26 -4.16 0.86
CA LYS A 55 7.99 -3.46 1.11
C LYS A 55 7.18 -3.47 -0.17
N LEU A 56 5.87 -3.46 -0.01
CA LEU A 56 4.95 -3.37 -1.12
C LEU A 56 4.37 -1.96 -1.21
N ASN A 57 4.33 -1.41 -2.42
CA ASN A 57 3.81 -0.08 -2.66
C ASN A 57 2.29 -0.02 -2.46
N PHE A 58 1.75 1.19 -2.30
CA PHE A 58 0.34 1.37 -1.93
C PHE A 58 -0.64 0.80 -2.97
N PHE A 59 -0.44 1.10 -4.26
CA PHE A 59 -1.37 0.69 -5.32
C PHE A 59 -1.36 -0.82 -5.61
N PRO A 60 -0.21 -1.52 -5.72
CA PRO A 60 -0.20 -2.98 -5.77
C PRO A 60 -0.99 -3.62 -4.64
N ASN A 61 -0.79 -3.15 -3.40
CA ASN A 61 -1.50 -3.68 -2.24
C ASN A 61 -3.02 -3.56 -2.41
N LEU A 62 -3.45 -2.45 -2.99
CA LEU A 62 -4.84 -2.19 -3.30
C LEU A 62 -5.40 -3.10 -4.40
N ILE A 63 -4.58 -3.44 -5.39
CA ILE A 63 -4.94 -4.34 -6.50
C ILE A 63 -5.11 -5.77 -5.98
N HIS A 64 -4.04 -6.40 -5.52
CA HIS A 64 -4.04 -7.83 -5.23
C HIS A 64 -4.56 -8.19 -3.83
N GLY A 65 -4.47 -7.28 -2.85
CA GLY A 65 -4.97 -7.48 -1.48
C GLY A 65 -4.34 -8.66 -0.74
N ILE A 66 -3.00 -8.70 -0.65
CA ILE A 66 -2.27 -9.84 -0.06
C ILE A 66 -2.61 -10.10 1.40
N ASP A 67 -2.88 -9.05 2.17
CA ASP A 67 -3.18 -9.17 3.60
C ASP A 67 -4.49 -9.93 3.87
N GLY A 68 -5.41 -9.95 2.90
CA GLY A 68 -6.70 -10.65 3.01
C GLY A 68 -6.69 -12.07 2.44
N MET A 69 -5.54 -12.60 2.02
CA MET A 69 -5.44 -13.96 1.50
C MET A 69 -5.23 -14.99 2.60
N ASP A 70 -5.81 -16.18 2.40
CA ASP A 70 -5.65 -17.33 3.26
C ASP A 70 -4.19 -17.80 3.35
N ARG A 71 -3.88 -18.53 4.43
CA ARG A 71 -2.56 -19.15 4.62
C ARG A 71 -2.27 -20.12 3.48
N PHE A 72 -1.05 -20.04 2.94
CA PHE A 72 -0.58 -20.91 1.86
C PHE A 72 -1.41 -20.85 0.56
N ALA A 73 -2.12 -19.74 0.34
CA ALA A 73 -2.79 -19.49 -0.95
C ALA A 73 -1.78 -19.07 -2.02
N VAL A 74 -1.96 -19.57 -3.23
CA VAL A 74 -1.21 -19.16 -4.43
C VAL A 74 -2.19 -18.57 -5.43
N ARG A 75 -1.92 -17.34 -5.86
CA ARG A 75 -2.76 -16.62 -6.81
C ARG A 75 -1.95 -16.10 -7.99
N SER A 76 -2.35 -16.46 -9.21
CA SER A 76 -1.83 -15.83 -10.44
C SER A 76 -2.77 -14.73 -10.90
N ILE A 77 -2.22 -13.53 -11.13
CA ILE A 77 -2.93 -12.39 -11.69
C ILE A 77 -2.20 -11.85 -12.91
N ASN A 78 -2.96 -11.54 -13.95
CA ASN A 78 -2.47 -10.85 -15.14
C ASN A 78 -2.84 -9.37 -15.04
N ILE A 79 -1.83 -8.49 -15.08
CA ILE A 79 -2.03 -7.05 -15.04
C ILE A 79 -1.59 -6.46 -16.38
N LYS A 80 -2.56 -5.92 -17.10
CA LYS A 80 -2.35 -5.17 -18.35
C LYS A 80 -2.80 -3.73 -18.17
N ARG A 81 -2.23 -2.82 -18.98
CA ARG A 81 -2.79 -1.46 -19.07
C ARG A 81 -4.11 -1.52 -19.83
N SER A 82 -5.12 -0.86 -19.29
CA SER A 82 -6.45 -0.82 -19.89
C SER A 82 -6.43 0.05 -21.15
N GLU A 83 -6.66 -0.55 -22.32
CA GLU A 83 -6.75 0.13 -23.62
C GLU A 83 -8.11 0.81 -23.79
N THR A 84 -8.49 1.67 -22.86
CA THR A 84 -9.72 2.47 -22.97
C THR A 84 -9.58 3.61 -23.99
N GLY A 85 -9.36 3.30 -25.27
CA GLY A 85 -9.58 4.17 -26.45
C GLY A 85 -9.00 5.60 -26.44
N ARG A 86 -8.19 5.98 -25.44
CA ARG A 86 -7.73 7.34 -25.19
C ARG A 86 -6.22 7.37 -25.42
N LYS A 87 -5.77 8.37 -26.19
CA LYS A 87 -4.35 8.60 -26.53
C LYS A 87 -3.43 8.83 -25.31
N TYR A 88 -4.00 9.01 -24.12
CA TYR A 88 -3.27 9.28 -22.88
C TYR A 88 -3.61 8.23 -21.84
N TYR A 89 -2.58 7.62 -21.25
CA TYR A 89 -2.71 6.72 -20.12
C TYR A 89 -3.39 7.44 -18.96
N HIS A 90 -4.45 6.87 -18.41
CA HIS A 90 -5.05 7.36 -17.16
C HIS A 90 -4.12 6.98 -16.00
N ASP A 91 -3.46 7.99 -15.44
CA ASP A 91 -2.71 7.83 -14.20
C ASP A 91 -3.69 7.57 -13.04
N VAL A 92 -3.25 6.78 -12.05
CA VAL A 92 -4.07 6.43 -10.89
C VAL A 92 -4.45 7.68 -10.13
N GLY A 93 -5.74 7.87 -9.87
CA GLY A 93 -6.26 9.05 -9.19
C GLY A 93 -7.41 8.72 -8.25
N PRO A 94 -7.94 9.70 -7.51
CA PRO A 94 -9.14 9.48 -6.70
C PRO A 94 -10.37 9.29 -7.60
N LYS A 95 -11.28 8.41 -7.18
CA LYS A 95 -12.57 8.24 -7.87
C LYS A 95 -13.36 9.54 -7.85
N LYS A 96 -13.90 9.92 -9.01
CA LYS A 96 -14.74 11.13 -9.13
C LYS A 96 -15.93 11.11 -8.16
N CYS A 97 -16.59 9.97 -8.02
CA CYS A 97 -17.67 9.74 -7.05
C CYS A 97 -17.20 8.88 -5.86
N GLY A 98 -16.04 9.19 -5.28
CA GLY A 98 -15.60 8.56 -4.03
C GLY A 98 -16.39 9.08 -2.81
N PRO A 99 -16.50 8.30 -1.72
CA PRO A 99 -17.15 8.73 -0.47
C PRO A 99 -16.67 10.10 0.03
N VAL A 100 -15.37 10.35 -0.05
CA VAL A 100 -14.74 11.61 0.38
C VAL A 100 -15.15 12.81 -0.49
N ASN A 101 -15.41 12.59 -1.79
CA ASN A 101 -15.91 13.64 -2.68
C ASN A 101 -17.37 13.96 -2.39
N LEU A 102 -18.19 12.94 -2.11
CA LEU A 102 -19.58 13.15 -1.68
C LEU A 102 -19.63 13.97 -0.38
N LEU A 103 -18.76 13.65 0.59
CA LEU A 103 -18.64 14.42 1.82
C LEU A 103 -18.16 15.86 1.59
N ALA A 104 -17.30 16.08 0.60
CA ALA A 104 -16.89 17.43 0.21
C ALA A 104 -18.07 18.27 -0.29
N VAL A 105 -18.89 17.68 -1.16
CA VAL A 105 -20.09 18.34 -1.70
C VAL A 105 -21.12 18.58 -0.60
N LEU A 106 -21.32 17.61 0.29
CA LEU A 106 -22.23 17.74 1.42
C LEU A 106 -21.78 18.84 2.40
N GLY A 107 -20.48 18.96 2.67
CA GLY A 107 -19.92 20.06 3.45
C GLY A 107 -20.08 21.44 2.77
N MET A 108 -20.08 21.49 1.44
CA MET A 108 -20.39 22.71 0.68
C MET A 108 -21.87 23.07 0.78
N VAL A 109 -22.76 22.09 0.68
CA VAL A 109 -24.22 22.30 0.86
C VAL A 109 -24.52 22.84 2.26
N PHE A 110 -23.89 22.28 3.30
CA PHE A 110 -24.03 22.81 4.66
C PHE A 110 -23.47 24.23 4.82
N ALA A 111 -22.34 24.55 4.18
CA ALA A 111 -21.80 25.91 4.21
C ALA A 111 -22.76 26.92 3.55
N LEU A 112 -23.39 26.55 2.43
CA LEU A 112 -24.41 27.38 1.78
C LEU A 112 -25.67 27.51 2.64
N GLY A 113 -26.11 26.42 3.27
CA GLY A 113 -27.25 26.43 4.19
C GLY A 113 -27.03 27.38 5.36
N LEU A 114 -25.86 27.29 6.01
CA LEU A 114 -25.48 28.20 7.10
C LEU A 114 -25.37 29.65 6.65
N LEU A 115 -24.84 29.91 5.45
CA LEU A 115 -24.75 31.26 4.91
C LEU A 115 -26.15 31.86 4.69
N MET A 116 -27.07 31.08 4.14
CA MET A 116 -28.47 31.49 3.96
C MET A 116 -29.17 31.73 5.30
N GLU A 117 -29.00 30.82 6.26
CA GLU A 117 -29.57 30.96 7.61
C GLU A 117 -29.03 32.22 8.31
N SER A 118 -27.73 32.50 8.17
CA SER A 118 -27.08 33.69 8.76
C SER A 118 -27.64 35.00 8.18
N ILE A 119 -27.95 35.02 6.87
CA ILE A 119 -28.55 36.18 6.20
C ILE A 119 -29.99 36.39 6.67
N VAL A 120 -30.78 35.32 6.81
CA VAL A 120 -32.18 35.40 7.24
C VAL A 120 -32.31 35.86 8.68
N VAL A 121 -31.38 35.46 9.55
CA VAL A 121 -31.33 35.87 10.97
C VAL A 121 -30.69 37.27 11.14
N GLU A 122 -30.19 37.88 10.06
CA GLU A 122 -29.51 39.18 10.05
C GLU A 122 -28.28 39.23 10.98
N ASP A 123 -27.58 38.10 11.15
CA ASP A 123 -26.40 37.98 12.00
C ASP A 123 -25.11 38.17 11.18
N GLY A 124 -24.60 39.41 11.19
CA GLY A 124 -23.37 39.77 10.47
C GLY A 124 -22.13 38.99 10.93
N MET A 125 -22.04 38.63 12.22
CA MET A 125 -20.90 37.87 12.73
C MET A 125 -20.90 36.44 12.19
N ALA A 126 -22.08 35.82 12.11
CA ALA A 126 -22.23 34.48 11.54
C ALA A 126 -21.94 34.44 10.02
N VAL A 127 -22.30 35.49 9.28
CA VAL A 127 -21.95 35.62 7.85
C VAL A 127 -20.43 35.65 7.69
N ILE A 128 -19.74 36.52 8.43
CA ILE A 128 -18.26 36.63 8.35
C ILE A 128 -17.61 35.31 8.76
N ALA A 129 -18.07 34.68 9.84
CA ALA A 129 -17.57 33.39 10.29
C ALA A 129 -17.70 32.31 9.19
N THR A 130 -18.89 32.17 8.61
CA THR A 130 -19.16 31.16 7.59
C THR A 130 -18.30 31.37 6.34
N VAL A 131 -18.15 32.62 5.90
CA VAL A 131 -17.26 32.96 4.78
C VAL A 131 -15.79 32.66 5.11
N CYS A 132 -15.32 33.02 6.31
CA CYS A 132 -13.95 32.72 6.75
C CYS A 132 -13.68 31.20 6.77
N LEU A 133 -14.61 30.37 7.25
CA LEU A 133 -14.46 28.90 7.23
C LEU A 133 -14.44 28.34 5.81
N ALA A 134 -15.34 28.84 4.96
CA ALA A 134 -15.41 28.43 3.57
C ALA A 134 -14.09 28.74 2.82
N VAL A 135 -13.55 29.95 3.00
CA VAL A 135 -12.26 30.37 2.42
C VAL A 135 -11.10 29.56 3.00
N THR A 136 -11.10 29.34 4.32
CA THR A 136 -10.10 28.50 5.00
C THR A 136 -9.99 27.13 4.34
N SER A 137 -11.12 26.49 4.03
CA SER A 137 -11.16 25.20 3.34
C SER A 137 -10.47 25.24 1.97
N SER A 138 -10.82 26.22 1.14
CA SER A 138 -10.23 26.35 -0.20
C SER A 138 -8.73 26.64 -0.14
N VAL A 139 -8.28 27.46 0.81
CA VAL A 139 -6.86 27.80 1.01
C VAL A 139 -6.05 26.56 1.41
N ILE A 140 -6.50 25.83 2.44
CA ILE A 140 -5.83 24.61 2.91
C ILE A 140 -5.88 23.53 1.81
N GLY A 141 -7.00 23.43 1.10
CA GLY A 141 -7.16 22.49 0.01
C GLY A 141 -6.22 22.76 -1.16
N LEU A 142 -6.03 24.03 -1.53
CA LEU A 142 -5.04 24.44 -2.52
C LEU A 142 -3.60 24.13 -2.05
N ALA A 143 -3.30 24.45 -0.80
CA ALA A 143 -1.99 24.20 -0.19
C ALA A 143 -1.65 22.70 -0.19
N SER A 144 -2.65 21.85 0.02
CA SER A 144 -2.50 20.40 0.15
C SER A 144 -2.74 19.64 -1.16
N ARG A 145 -3.16 20.30 -2.24
CA ARG A 145 -3.48 19.65 -3.52
C ARG A 145 -2.27 18.92 -4.10
N TRP A 146 -2.46 17.65 -4.45
CA TRP A 146 -1.41 16.84 -5.05
C TRP A 146 -1.92 15.80 -6.05
N GLU A 147 -1.03 15.38 -6.94
CA GLU A 147 -1.28 14.34 -7.96
C GLU A 147 -0.31 13.18 -7.80
N VAL A 148 -0.77 11.98 -8.15
CA VAL A 148 0.06 10.78 -8.11
C VAL A 148 1.05 10.82 -9.27
N ASP A 149 2.34 10.77 -8.95
CA ASP A 149 3.41 10.65 -9.94
C ASP A 149 4.03 9.26 -9.82
N LEU A 150 3.76 8.42 -10.82
CA LEU A 150 4.31 7.06 -10.90
C LEU A 150 5.57 7.06 -11.76
N GLN A 151 6.58 6.29 -11.34
CA GLN A 151 7.87 6.29 -12.00
C GLN A 151 7.81 5.58 -13.36
N LYS A 152 7.78 6.37 -14.44
CA LYS A 152 7.76 5.87 -15.82
C LYS A 152 9.16 5.63 -16.39
N ARG A 153 9.26 4.81 -17.43
CA ARG A 153 10.51 4.57 -18.16
C ARG A 153 10.61 5.50 -19.38
N LEU A 154 11.65 6.31 -19.41
CA LEU A 154 11.90 7.25 -20.51
C LEU A 154 12.66 6.59 -21.67
N VAL A 155 13.59 5.69 -21.36
CA VAL A 155 14.47 5.07 -22.36
C VAL A 155 13.91 3.72 -22.81
N LYS A 156 13.61 3.56 -24.10
CA LYS A 156 13.22 2.28 -24.68
C LYS A 156 14.47 1.43 -24.96
N ARG A 157 14.62 0.33 -24.24
CA ARG A 157 15.58 -0.76 -24.53
C ARG A 157 14.88 -2.08 -24.31
N GLU A 158 15.33 -3.12 -24.99
CA GLU A 158 14.89 -4.48 -24.72
C GLU A 158 15.23 -4.84 -23.27
N VAL A 159 14.25 -5.39 -22.57
CA VAL A 159 14.29 -5.71 -21.14
C VAL A 159 13.65 -7.07 -20.92
N PRO A 160 14.07 -7.82 -19.89
CA PRO A 160 13.40 -9.06 -19.55
C PRO A 160 11.94 -8.81 -19.17
N PRO A 161 11.09 -9.84 -19.23
CA PRO A 161 9.70 -9.76 -18.78
C PRO A 161 9.56 -9.25 -17.35
N GLY A 162 8.51 -8.47 -17.11
CA GLY A 162 8.25 -7.77 -15.85
C GLY A 162 7.54 -8.60 -14.79
N ASP A 163 7.53 -9.93 -14.89
CA ASP A 163 6.78 -10.76 -13.94
C ASP A 163 7.33 -10.64 -12.51
N VAL A 164 6.42 -10.56 -11.54
CA VAL A 164 6.73 -10.30 -10.13
C VAL A 164 6.08 -11.35 -9.23
N VAL A 165 6.77 -11.77 -8.17
CA VAL A 165 6.17 -12.51 -7.05
C VAL A 165 6.10 -11.62 -5.82
N VAL A 166 4.91 -11.50 -5.25
CA VAL A 166 4.68 -10.87 -3.95
C VAL A 166 4.57 -11.97 -2.91
N ILE A 167 5.40 -11.90 -1.87
CA ILE A 167 5.52 -12.94 -0.86
C ILE A 167 4.88 -12.47 0.46
N GLY A 168 3.76 -13.07 0.84
CA GLY A 168 3.06 -12.78 2.09
C GLY A 168 3.78 -13.38 3.31
N ARG A 169 3.56 -12.81 4.50
CA ARG A 169 4.08 -13.38 5.76
C ARG A 169 3.34 -14.63 6.19
N GLN A 170 2.09 -14.79 5.76
CA GLN A 170 1.27 -15.97 6.00
C GLN A 170 1.63 -17.18 5.12
N GLY A 171 2.71 -17.10 4.33
CA GLY A 171 3.12 -18.14 3.38
C GLY A 171 2.30 -18.16 2.09
N ALA A 172 1.55 -17.09 1.80
CA ALA A 172 0.81 -16.93 0.55
C ALA A 172 1.68 -16.26 -0.52
N PHE A 173 1.45 -16.61 -1.78
CA PHE A 173 2.18 -16.08 -2.93
C PHE A 173 1.22 -15.46 -3.94
N VAL A 174 1.51 -14.25 -4.40
CA VAL A 174 0.84 -13.66 -5.57
C VAL A 174 1.85 -13.59 -6.70
N ILE A 175 1.57 -14.29 -7.78
CA ILE A 175 2.33 -14.23 -9.01
C ILE A 175 1.64 -13.25 -9.93
N VAL A 176 2.38 -12.26 -10.38
CA VAL A 176 1.88 -11.15 -11.19
C VAL A 176 2.54 -11.24 -12.55
N ARG A 177 1.75 -11.54 -13.58
CA ARG A 177 2.15 -11.49 -14.97
C ARG A 177 1.93 -10.08 -15.50
N CYS A 178 3.01 -9.37 -15.82
CA CYS A 178 2.90 -8.01 -16.32
C CYS A 178 4.12 -7.58 -17.14
N ASP A 179 3.94 -6.54 -17.96
CA ASP A 179 5.05 -5.91 -18.68
C ASP A 179 6.01 -5.20 -17.71
N GLU A 180 7.28 -5.07 -18.08
CA GLU A 180 8.33 -4.44 -17.26
C GLU A 180 8.03 -2.97 -16.96
N ASN A 181 7.26 -2.28 -17.83
CA ASN A 181 6.81 -0.94 -17.54
C ASN A 181 5.84 -0.90 -16.34
N ILE A 182 4.95 -1.89 -16.22
CA ILE A 182 3.99 -2.00 -15.13
C ILE A 182 4.71 -2.48 -13.86
N SER A 183 5.58 -3.48 -13.96
CA SER A 183 6.38 -4.01 -12.86
C SER A 183 7.14 -2.86 -12.15
N ARG A 184 7.77 -1.99 -12.95
CA ARG A 184 8.58 -0.90 -12.45
C ARG A 184 7.76 0.29 -11.99
N GLU A 185 6.61 0.54 -12.59
CA GLU A 185 5.74 1.63 -12.17
C GLU A 185 5.04 1.32 -10.85
N LEU A 186 4.53 0.09 -10.71
CA LEU A 186 3.70 -0.32 -9.58
C LEU A 186 4.51 -0.92 -8.42
N TYR A 187 5.50 -1.78 -8.69
CA TYR A 187 6.16 -2.57 -7.64
C TYR A 187 7.55 -2.03 -7.26
N PHE A 188 8.42 -1.73 -8.23
CA PHE A 188 9.81 -1.37 -7.94
C PHE A 188 10.08 0.13 -7.89
N GLY A 189 9.28 0.93 -8.60
CA GLY A 189 9.36 2.38 -8.62
C GLY A 189 8.74 2.98 -7.38
N THR A 190 9.29 4.11 -6.94
CA THR A 190 8.70 4.87 -5.84
C THR A 190 7.61 5.79 -6.37
N GLU A 191 6.36 5.59 -5.97
CA GLU A 191 5.29 6.56 -6.16
C GLU A 191 5.59 7.84 -5.37
N ARG A 192 5.39 9.00 -5.99
CA ARG A 192 5.60 10.30 -5.36
C ARG A 192 4.29 11.07 -5.32
N CYS A 193 4.06 11.76 -4.22
CA CYS A 193 2.98 12.74 -4.13
C CYS A 193 3.49 14.06 -4.71
N LYS A 194 3.12 14.37 -5.96
CA LYS A 194 3.50 15.62 -6.62
C LYS A 194 2.55 16.73 -6.21
N TYR A 195 2.98 17.57 -5.28
CA TYR A 195 2.19 18.71 -4.82
C TYR A 195 2.17 19.82 -5.86
N LEU A 196 1.01 20.43 -6.07
CA LEU A 196 0.84 21.59 -6.95
C LEU A 196 1.62 22.80 -6.41
N VAL A 197 1.59 22.96 -5.09
CA VAL A 197 2.22 24.10 -4.39
C VAL A 197 3.58 23.69 -3.79
N PRO A 198 4.67 24.42 -4.11
CA PRO A 198 5.99 24.20 -3.51
C PRO A 198 6.01 24.35 -1.99
N ALA A 199 7.02 23.79 -1.32
CA ALA A 199 7.10 23.75 0.15
C ALA A 199 7.03 25.13 0.84
N LYS A 200 7.68 26.17 0.27
CA LYS A 200 7.66 27.52 0.84
C LYS A 200 6.26 28.13 0.83
N TRP A 201 5.58 28.03 -0.31
CA TRP A 201 4.20 28.53 -0.47
C TRP A 201 3.20 27.73 0.35
N PHE A 202 3.43 26.43 0.53
CA PHE A 202 2.61 25.60 1.42
C PHE A 202 2.60 26.15 2.86
N GLN A 203 3.76 26.48 3.42
CA GLN A 203 3.85 27.01 4.79
C GLN A 203 3.09 28.34 4.93
N ILE A 204 3.16 29.21 3.93
CA ILE A 204 2.44 30.49 3.92
C ILE A 204 0.92 30.25 3.86
N LEU A 205 0.46 29.39 2.95
CA LEU A 205 -0.98 29.11 2.81
C LEU A 205 -1.54 28.38 4.03
N ASP A 206 -0.79 27.44 4.61
CA ASP A 206 -1.16 26.71 5.83
C ASP A 206 -1.26 27.66 7.05
N ALA A 207 -0.30 28.58 7.19
CA ALA A 207 -0.34 29.63 8.21
C ALA A 207 -1.55 30.57 8.01
N THR A 208 -1.81 31.00 6.77
CA THR A 208 -2.98 31.83 6.45
C THR A 208 -4.28 31.10 6.73
N GLY A 209 -4.39 29.82 6.35
CA GLY A 209 -5.56 28.99 6.64
C GLY A 209 -5.80 28.83 8.14
N THR A 210 -4.74 28.58 8.92
CA THR A 210 -4.83 28.48 10.39
C THR A 210 -5.26 29.80 11.02
N PHE A 211 -4.75 30.93 10.53
CA PHE A 211 -5.15 32.25 11.00
C PHE A 211 -6.64 32.53 10.71
N LEU A 212 -7.09 32.33 9.47
CA LEU A 212 -8.49 32.49 9.08
C LEU A 212 -9.42 31.56 9.89
N PHE A 213 -8.97 30.34 10.19
CA PHE A 213 -9.69 29.42 11.06
C PHE A 213 -9.86 29.99 12.47
N MET A 214 -8.77 30.46 13.10
CA MET A 214 -8.82 31.06 14.44
C MET A 214 -9.72 32.30 14.47
N THR A 215 -9.60 33.18 13.48
CA THR A 215 -10.46 34.36 13.32
C THR A 215 -11.93 33.96 13.21
N SER A 216 -12.24 32.92 12.44
CA SER A 216 -13.61 32.44 12.34
C SER A 216 -14.17 31.94 13.68
N VAL A 217 -13.39 31.21 14.47
CA VAL A 217 -13.86 30.68 15.76
C VAL A 217 -14.25 31.82 16.70
N VAL A 218 -13.51 32.93 16.69
CA VAL A 218 -13.85 34.13 17.46
C VAL A 218 -15.18 34.72 17.01
N PHE A 219 -15.43 34.80 15.70
CA PHE A 219 -16.72 35.29 15.19
C PHE A 219 -17.89 34.35 15.52
N VAL A 220 -17.69 33.03 15.47
CA VAL A 220 -18.71 32.06 15.90
C VAL A 220 -19.05 32.22 17.38
N ALA A 221 -18.07 32.51 18.25
CA ALA A 221 -18.34 32.73 19.67
C ALA A 221 -19.20 33.97 19.97
N ASN A 222 -19.31 34.90 19.01
CA ASN A 222 -20.09 36.13 19.13
C ASN A 222 -21.40 36.09 18.32
N CYS A 223 -21.70 34.97 17.64
CA CYS A 223 -22.95 34.83 16.90
C CYS A 223 -24.13 34.46 17.81
N THR A 224 -25.33 34.59 17.27
CA THR A 224 -26.56 34.18 17.94
C THR A 224 -26.54 32.70 18.30
N TRP A 225 -27.15 32.36 19.44
CA TRP A 225 -27.20 30.99 19.94
C TRP A 225 -27.74 29.98 18.92
N ALA A 226 -28.74 30.37 18.13
CA ALA A 226 -29.32 29.51 17.10
C ALA A 226 -28.28 29.09 16.06
N LEU A 227 -27.53 30.05 15.50
CA LEU A 227 -26.49 29.77 14.51
C LEU A 227 -25.29 29.04 15.12
N GLN A 228 -24.92 29.39 16.35
CA GLN A 228 -23.88 28.67 17.09
C GLN A 228 -24.23 27.18 17.26
N ALA A 229 -25.50 26.88 17.58
CA ALA A 229 -26.00 25.52 17.69
C ALA A 229 -26.04 24.80 16.33
N SER A 230 -26.49 25.46 15.27
CA SER A 230 -26.50 24.91 13.90
C SER A 230 -25.08 24.54 13.42
N ILE A 231 -24.11 25.44 13.62
CA ILE A 231 -22.69 25.20 13.30
C ILE A 231 -22.14 24.01 14.10
N GLY A 232 -22.42 23.96 15.41
CA GLY A 232 -22.00 22.86 16.28
C GLY A 232 -22.57 21.51 15.84
N LEU A 233 -23.86 21.46 15.50
CA LEU A 233 -24.53 20.26 15.02
C LEU A 233 -23.93 19.77 13.69
N ILE A 234 -23.74 20.67 12.73
CA ILE A 234 -23.12 20.36 11.44
C ILE A 234 -21.70 19.82 11.64
N TYR A 235 -20.92 20.42 12.54
CA TYR A 235 -19.59 19.93 12.89
C TYR A 235 -19.63 18.49 13.41
N ILE A 236 -20.53 18.17 14.34
CA ILE A 236 -20.67 16.80 14.89
C ILE A 236 -21.04 15.81 13.78
N VAL A 237 -22.05 16.14 12.96
CA VAL A 237 -22.51 15.29 11.86
C VAL A 237 -21.40 15.04 10.85
N LEU A 238 -20.74 16.10 10.39
CA LEU A 238 -19.66 15.99 9.42
C LEU A 238 -18.47 15.20 9.98
N ASN A 239 -18.04 15.44 11.22
CA ASN A 239 -16.98 14.63 11.84
C ASN A 239 -17.35 13.14 11.89
N GLY A 240 -18.59 12.83 12.30
CA GLY A 240 -19.10 11.45 12.32
C GLY A 240 -19.06 10.80 10.94
N LEU A 241 -19.46 11.54 9.90
CA LEU A 241 -19.42 11.06 8.52
C LEU A 241 -17.99 10.86 7.98
N TYR A 242 -17.06 11.77 8.28
CA TYR A 242 -15.65 11.60 7.90
C TYR A 242 -14.98 10.44 8.63
N TRP A 243 -15.33 10.23 9.90
CA TRP A 243 -14.92 9.06 10.65
C TRP A 243 -15.48 7.78 10.02
N ALA A 244 -16.77 7.75 9.67
CA ALA A 244 -17.39 6.63 8.98
C ALA A 244 -16.72 6.35 7.61
N ALA A 245 -16.37 7.40 6.84
CA ALA A 245 -15.64 7.25 5.59
C ALA A 245 -14.26 6.61 5.76
N SER A 246 -13.64 6.72 6.95
CA SER A 246 -12.37 6.05 7.25
C SER A 246 -12.50 4.54 7.45
N LEU A 247 -13.72 4.03 7.66
CA LEU A 247 -14.02 2.60 7.75
C LEU A 247 -14.23 1.97 6.36
N ILE A 248 -14.46 2.79 5.34
CA ILE A 248 -14.67 2.33 3.97
C ILE A 248 -13.33 1.85 3.40
N PRO A 249 -13.27 0.69 2.73
CA PRO A 249 -12.03 0.18 2.18
C PRO A 249 -11.42 1.14 1.16
N ASP A 250 -10.10 1.30 1.20
CA ASP A 250 -9.36 2.23 0.33
C ASP A 250 -9.60 2.01 -1.18
N LYS A 251 -10.02 0.80 -1.58
CA LYS A 251 -10.35 0.46 -2.98
C LYS A 251 -11.49 1.31 -3.54
N LEU A 252 -12.36 1.84 -2.67
CA LEU A 252 -13.47 2.71 -3.04
C LEU A 252 -13.06 4.18 -3.16
N HIS A 253 -11.92 4.57 -2.59
CA HIS A 253 -11.39 5.93 -2.70
C HIS A 253 -10.59 6.16 -3.98
N TRP A 254 -9.88 5.13 -4.44
CA TRP A 254 -8.99 5.22 -5.59
C TRP A 254 -9.59 4.61 -6.86
N ASP A 255 -9.29 5.24 -7.99
CA ASP A 255 -9.63 4.78 -9.32
C ASP A 255 -8.44 4.04 -9.93
N ILE A 256 -8.58 2.72 -10.06
CA ILE A 256 -7.55 1.82 -10.60
C ILE A 256 -7.97 1.34 -12.00
N SER A 257 -8.98 1.96 -12.62
CA SER A 257 -9.50 1.54 -13.94
C SER A 257 -8.45 1.59 -15.06
N GLY A 258 -7.32 2.27 -14.83
CA GLY A 258 -6.17 2.28 -15.75
C GLY A 258 -5.48 0.92 -15.90
N TYR A 259 -5.72 -0.03 -14.99
CA TYR A 259 -5.19 -1.39 -15.05
C TYR A 259 -6.32 -2.41 -15.19
N ALA A 260 -6.21 -3.26 -16.20
CA ALA A 260 -7.05 -4.45 -16.35
C ALA A 260 -6.39 -5.58 -15.56
N VAL A 261 -7.13 -6.14 -14.60
CA VAL A 261 -6.65 -7.21 -13.72
C VAL A 261 -7.51 -8.44 -13.96
N GLU A 262 -6.89 -9.48 -14.49
CA GLU A 262 -7.52 -10.78 -14.72
C GLU A 262 -6.94 -11.78 -13.72
N ILE A 263 -7.80 -12.46 -12.97
CA ILE A 263 -7.37 -13.52 -12.05
C ILE A 263 -7.34 -14.81 -12.86
N GLU A 264 -6.15 -15.36 -13.05
CA GLU A 264 -5.96 -16.60 -13.83
C GLU A 264 -6.23 -17.82 -12.96
N GLU A 265 -5.65 -17.84 -11.76
CA GLU A 265 -5.71 -18.99 -10.86
C GLU A 265 -5.68 -18.54 -9.39
N ASN A 266 -6.41 -19.25 -8.54
CA ASN A 266 -6.41 -19.03 -7.09
C ASN A 266 -6.59 -20.38 -6.38
N SER A 267 -5.48 -20.94 -5.92
CA SER A 267 -5.39 -22.29 -5.38
C SER A 267 -4.94 -22.23 -3.91
N LEU A 268 -5.54 -23.07 -3.06
CA LEU A 268 -5.25 -23.15 -1.63
C LEU A 268 -4.52 -24.45 -1.32
N TYR A 269 -3.47 -24.36 -0.51
CA TYR A 269 -2.66 -25.51 -0.12
C TYR A 269 -2.63 -25.66 1.41
N ASN A 270 -2.33 -26.87 1.88
CA ASN A 270 -2.30 -27.18 3.31
C ASN A 270 -0.96 -26.84 3.97
N THR A 271 0.13 -26.85 3.19
CA THR A 271 1.49 -26.63 3.68
C THR A 271 2.17 -25.51 2.90
N PHE A 272 3.18 -24.91 3.54
CA PHE A 272 4.04 -23.92 2.90
C PHE A 272 4.82 -24.51 1.72
N THR A 273 5.33 -25.74 1.87
CA THR A 273 6.16 -26.40 0.85
C THR A 273 5.33 -26.68 -0.40
N SER A 274 4.10 -27.17 -0.27
CA SER A 274 3.16 -27.34 -1.39
C SER A 274 2.88 -26.02 -2.12
N ALA A 275 2.57 -24.95 -1.38
CA ALA A 275 2.35 -23.63 -1.98
C ALA A 275 3.60 -23.07 -2.68
N LEU A 276 4.79 -23.31 -2.11
CA LEU A 276 6.06 -22.90 -2.71
C LEU A 276 6.36 -23.68 -4.00
N ILE A 277 6.12 -24.98 -4.03
CA ILE A 277 6.27 -25.82 -5.23
C ILE A 277 5.35 -25.31 -6.33
N GLU A 278 4.08 -25.05 -6.00
CA GLU A 278 3.14 -24.50 -6.98
C GLU A 278 3.62 -23.14 -7.49
N ALA A 279 4.07 -22.26 -6.60
CA ALA A 279 4.58 -20.97 -7.01
C ALA A 279 5.81 -21.09 -7.94
N ILE A 280 6.70 -22.04 -7.67
CA ILE A 280 7.85 -22.35 -8.54
C ILE A 280 7.36 -22.91 -9.89
N ARG A 281 6.37 -23.81 -9.89
CA ARG A 281 5.78 -24.39 -11.11
C ARG A 281 5.16 -23.33 -12.01
N GLN A 282 4.38 -22.43 -11.42
CA GLN A 282 3.79 -21.33 -12.17
C GLN A 282 4.87 -20.39 -12.69
N THR A 283 5.85 -19.98 -11.86
CA THR A 283 6.88 -19.01 -12.28
C THR A 283 7.95 -19.56 -13.23
N ASP A 284 8.10 -20.88 -13.31
CA ASP A 284 9.15 -21.58 -14.08
C ASP A 284 10.56 -21.03 -13.76
N ALA A 285 10.78 -20.74 -12.47
CA ALA A 285 12.03 -20.18 -11.97
C ALA A 285 12.18 -20.43 -10.47
N THR A 286 13.40 -20.76 -10.03
CA THR A 286 13.75 -20.93 -8.61
C THR A 286 14.58 -19.78 -8.05
N ARG A 287 15.19 -18.96 -8.91
CA ARG A 287 16.10 -17.86 -8.51
C ARG A 287 15.44 -16.86 -7.55
N TRP A 288 14.17 -16.53 -7.78
CA TRP A 288 13.44 -15.56 -6.96
C TRP A 288 13.22 -16.05 -5.51
N VAL A 289 13.18 -17.37 -5.29
CA VAL A 289 13.03 -17.99 -3.96
C VAL A 289 14.24 -17.66 -3.08
N LYS A 290 15.45 -17.83 -3.63
CA LYS A 290 16.71 -17.51 -2.95
C LYS A 290 16.84 -16.00 -2.73
N GLN A 291 16.50 -15.20 -3.75
CA GLN A 291 16.62 -13.75 -3.67
C GLN A 291 15.63 -13.10 -2.69
N GLY A 292 14.40 -13.63 -2.63
CA GLY A 292 13.39 -13.21 -1.67
C GLY A 292 13.59 -13.77 -0.25
N LYS A 293 14.65 -14.56 -0.03
CA LYS A 293 14.92 -15.29 1.22
C LYS A 293 13.69 -16.05 1.71
N VAL A 294 12.96 -16.66 0.78
CA VAL A 294 11.64 -17.29 1.03
C VAL A 294 11.79 -18.48 1.97
N MET A 295 12.86 -19.26 1.77
CA MET A 295 13.24 -20.43 2.56
C MET A 295 14.40 -20.12 3.53
N PRO A 296 14.61 -20.95 4.57
CA PRO A 296 15.79 -20.90 5.42
C PRO A 296 17.10 -21.06 4.63
N ASP A 297 18.16 -20.42 5.11
CA ASP A 297 19.50 -20.51 4.52
C ASP A 297 20.22 -21.76 5.06
N THR A 298 19.88 -22.92 4.52
CA THR A 298 20.50 -24.22 4.90
C THR A 298 20.83 -25.05 3.66
N ASN A 299 21.82 -25.93 3.79
CA ASN A 299 22.25 -26.83 2.71
C ASN A 299 21.11 -27.75 2.23
N ALA A 300 20.26 -28.25 3.13
CA ALA A 300 19.06 -29.02 2.75
C ALA A 300 18.14 -28.25 1.80
N TRP A 301 17.86 -26.97 2.10
CA TRP A 301 16.97 -26.14 1.29
C TRP A 301 17.61 -25.76 -0.05
N ASP A 302 18.92 -25.53 -0.08
CA ASP A 302 19.64 -25.30 -1.33
C ASP A 302 19.63 -26.55 -2.24
N ARG A 303 19.89 -27.75 -1.70
CA ARG A 303 19.76 -29.02 -2.43
C ARG A 303 18.34 -29.25 -2.92
N TRP A 304 17.35 -28.99 -2.07
CA TRP A 304 15.94 -29.12 -2.42
C TRP A 304 15.55 -28.16 -3.55
N LEU A 305 16.07 -26.93 -3.54
CA LEU A 305 15.79 -25.94 -4.59
C LEU A 305 16.39 -26.33 -5.94
N GLU A 306 17.54 -27.00 -5.95
CA GLU A 306 18.13 -27.60 -7.14
C GLU A 306 17.25 -28.74 -7.68
N GLU A 307 16.85 -29.69 -6.83
CA GLU A 307 15.91 -30.76 -7.23
C GLU A 307 14.57 -30.18 -7.72
N ALA A 308 14.07 -29.13 -7.08
CA ALA A 308 12.84 -28.46 -7.46
C ALA A 308 12.93 -27.81 -8.84
N LYS A 309 14.10 -27.28 -9.20
CA LYS A 309 14.34 -26.67 -10.51
C LYS A 309 14.23 -27.71 -11.64
N ASP A 310 14.77 -28.90 -11.42
CA ASP A 310 14.71 -29.99 -12.40
C ASP A 310 13.32 -30.65 -12.41
N GLY A 311 12.64 -30.67 -11.25
CA GLY A 311 11.30 -31.23 -11.05
C GLY A 311 10.13 -30.36 -11.52
N VAL A 312 10.35 -29.10 -11.93
CA VAL A 312 9.27 -28.15 -12.32
C VAL A 312 8.32 -28.73 -13.36
N HIS A 313 8.85 -29.43 -14.36
CA HIS A 313 8.06 -30.02 -15.45
C HIS A 313 7.49 -31.41 -15.11
N ASN A 314 7.94 -32.03 -14.02
CA ASN A 314 7.46 -33.34 -13.60
C ASN A 314 6.29 -33.20 -12.63
N LYS A 315 5.07 -33.40 -13.14
CA LYS A 315 3.84 -33.35 -12.31
C LYS A 315 3.84 -34.35 -11.15
N ASN A 316 4.57 -35.46 -11.28
CA ASN A 316 4.62 -36.52 -10.28
C ASN A 316 5.71 -36.29 -9.22
N TRP A 317 6.52 -35.23 -9.35
CA TRP A 317 7.52 -34.91 -8.34
C TRP A 317 6.84 -34.29 -7.11
N ASP A 318 6.89 -35.00 -5.99
CA ASP A 318 6.44 -34.53 -4.69
C ASP A 318 7.60 -33.85 -3.95
N GLY A 319 7.54 -32.53 -3.88
CA GLY A 319 8.57 -31.76 -3.19
C GLY A 319 8.48 -31.83 -1.66
N GLU A 320 7.36 -32.25 -1.07
CA GLU A 320 7.29 -32.47 0.40
C GLU A 320 8.06 -33.73 0.80
N GLU A 321 7.87 -34.81 0.06
CA GLU A 321 8.60 -36.05 0.25
C GLU A 321 10.11 -35.82 -0.01
N ALA A 322 10.45 -35.11 -1.09
CA ALA A 322 11.84 -34.76 -1.39
C ALA A 322 12.50 -33.96 -0.26
N LEU A 323 11.81 -32.96 0.30
CA LEU A 323 12.34 -32.17 1.42
C LEU A 323 12.53 -33.04 2.66
N THR A 324 11.55 -33.90 2.97
CA THR A 324 11.61 -34.82 4.12
C THR A 324 12.79 -35.79 4.00
N ARG A 325 13.01 -36.35 2.80
CA ARG A 325 14.14 -37.21 2.48
C ARG A 325 15.48 -36.48 2.71
N ILE A 326 15.63 -35.30 2.13
CA ILE A 326 16.88 -34.51 2.23
C ILE A 326 17.16 -34.11 3.68
N MET A 327 16.16 -33.70 4.45
CA MET A 327 16.33 -33.35 5.86
C MET A 327 16.75 -34.56 6.71
N ASN A 328 16.21 -35.75 6.45
CA ASN A 328 16.62 -36.98 7.12
C ASN A 328 18.07 -37.35 6.80
N GLU A 329 18.48 -37.25 5.53
CA GLU A 329 19.88 -37.45 5.12
C GLU A 329 20.85 -36.50 5.83
N GLU A 330 20.51 -35.21 5.93
CA GLU A 330 21.37 -34.24 6.63
C GLU A 330 21.45 -34.52 8.13
N LYS A 331 20.34 -34.96 8.74
CA LYS A 331 20.32 -35.33 10.16
C LYS A 331 21.21 -36.54 10.45
N GLU A 332 21.21 -37.56 9.59
CA GLU A 332 22.11 -38.72 9.75
C GLU A 332 23.58 -38.31 9.55
N LYS A 333 23.89 -37.49 8.54
CA LYS A 333 25.25 -36.94 8.35
C LYS A 333 25.73 -36.15 9.57
N MET A 334 24.86 -35.34 10.18
CA MET A 334 25.22 -34.60 11.40
C MET A 334 25.54 -35.55 12.57
N LYS A 335 24.73 -36.60 12.79
CA LYS A 335 25.01 -37.61 13.82
C LYS A 335 26.34 -38.32 13.59
N GLU A 336 26.66 -38.67 12.34
CA GLU A 336 27.93 -39.30 12.00
C GLU A 336 29.12 -38.38 12.31
N VAL A 337 29.02 -37.10 11.97
CA VAL A 337 30.06 -36.10 12.26
C VAL A 337 30.23 -35.91 13.77
N GLU A 338 29.13 -35.84 14.53
CA GLU A 338 29.17 -35.73 16.00
C GLU A 338 29.78 -36.98 16.64
N ALA A 339 29.42 -38.18 16.17
CA ALA A 339 29.99 -39.44 16.63
C ALA A 339 31.50 -39.51 16.35
N GLN A 340 31.93 -39.10 15.16
CA GLN A 340 33.36 -39.02 14.81
C GLN A 340 34.10 -37.98 15.66
N ALA A 341 33.49 -36.83 15.95
CA ALA A 341 34.07 -35.80 16.81
C ALA A 341 34.20 -36.28 18.26
N ALA A 342 33.19 -37.01 18.78
CA ALA A 342 33.24 -37.62 20.11
C ALA A 342 34.33 -38.68 20.20
N GLN A 343 34.44 -39.57 19.21
CA GLN A 343 35.51 -40.57 19.14
C GLN A 343 36.90 -39.94 19.09
N ARG A 344 37.08 -38.86 18.32
CA ARG A 344 38.34 -38.09 18.28
C ARG A 344 38.68 -37.43 19.62
N LYS A 345 37.69 -36.92 20.36
CA LYS A 345 37.90 -36.36 21.70
C LYS A 345 38.32 -37.46 22.68
N THR A 346 37.63 -38.60 22.69
CA THR A 346 37.99 -39.74 23.56
C THR A 346 39.39 -40.26 23.24
N ALA A 347 39.74 -40.40 21.97
CA ALA A 347 41.08 -40.81 21.54
C ALA A 347 42.16 -39.81 21.98
N ARG A 348 41.90 -38.50 21.88
CA ARG A 348 42.84 -37.47 22.38
C ARG A 348 43.05 -37.56 23.89
N VAL A 349 41.98 -37.74 24.67
CA VAL A 349 42.09 -37.88 26.12
C VAL A 349 42.91 -39.12 26.49
N LEU A 350 42.71 -40.25 25.80
CA LEU A 350 43.48 -41.48 26.04
C LEU A 350 44.97 -41.31 25.73
N THR A 351 45.32 -40.61 24.64
CA THR A 351 46.73 -40.31 24.34
C THR A 351 47.39 -39.39 25.38
N THR A 352 46.67 -38.40 25.91
CA THR A 352 47.21 -37.49 26.94
C THR A 352 47.40 -38.18 28.30
N VAL A 353 46.62 -39.23 28.60
CA VAL A 353 46.76 -40.03 29.82
C VAL A 353 47.90 -41.05 29.73
N GLN A 354 48.30 -41.48 28.54
CA GLN A 354 49.45 -42.38 28.35
C GLN A 354 50.81 -41.66 28.36
N GLU A 355 50.84 -40.33 28.28
CA GLU A 355 52.05 -39.50 28.34
C GLU A 355 52.37 -38.95 29.74
N LEU A 356 51.54 -39.26 30.75
CA LEU A 356 51.75 -39.03 32.18
C LEU A 356 52.11 -40.34 32.88
#